data_AF-A0AA36FTQ1-F1
#
_entry.id   AF-A0AA36FTQ1-F1
#
_cell.length_a   1.000
_cell.length_b   1.000
_cell.length_c   1.000
_cell.angle_alpha   90.00
_cell.angle_beta   90.00
_cell.angle_gamma   90.00
#
_symmetry.space_group_name_H-M   'P 1'
#
loop_
_entity.id
_entity.type
_entity.pdbx_description
1 polymer ?
#
loop_
_entity_poly.entity_id
_entity_poly.type
_entity_poly.pdbx_seq_one_letter_code
_entity_poly.pdbx_strand_id
1 'polypeptide(L)'
;MDLDVDPCQDFYRYSCGGWINRTVSRLSLGQQWHSIAENGLHTHSQLCSALTKIKYRVISMELSEGETAVVDTFGKCMDTAGLEQIGLQPWLQLIQSINGWRLGDLPFPILPSYFFEDLMLQAYSYATFPIFWLGVDVNYGDSKKYILTIEEQVPTFLFAMLYRTQETELRAEDFWLGGYIRFSRAIELEWRLVRISTVHEGKGMDHEKYNVSTVRELARIVPGFDWLYFLSKLLGYQVEHDQPIAIKLGNVTFFGAFPDQVHDVGALNFEADQFYGEPERKDDFFWTMVMASARKYRRDLGRLSKGVSRSHWLDNTNSLTLNAIHNYERNVVVYPMALVTRNFADHSKPGFSNYAGAAFFIGHEIAHAFDVQGRWYGTTGSLGKYWTQESTKKYTESGECFVQQYGEMKGGQEADIANSRQTLTENMADNLGLQAAWMAFERSNELKGELVPGLGVSVSQAFWIGYAQNWCSVLDPATLNAHEKERLRVLGPLRNQPDFARSFGCPIREDANECHVF
;
A
#
# COMPACT_ATOMS: atom_id res chain seq x y z
N MET A 1 -17.21 -20.39 5.54
CA MET A 1 -17.86 -20.36 6.86
C MET A 1 -17.66 -21.67 7.58
N ASP A 2 -17.64 -21.61 8.90
CA ASP A 2 -17.64 -22.69 9.88
C ASP A 2 -18.91 -22.51 10.73
N LEU A 3 -19.97 -23.25 10.39
CA LEU A 3 -21.32 -23.01 10.95
C LEU A 3 -21.50 -23.56 12.37
N ASP A 4 -20.52 -24.32 12.87
CA ASP A 4 -20.51 -24.84 14.24
C ASP A 4 -20.03 -23.79 15.25
N VAL A 5 -19.54 -22.64 14.77
CA VAL A 5 -19.05 -21.54 15.60
C VAL A 5 -20.13 -20.48 15.74
N ASP A 6 -20.38 -20.03 16.96
CA ASP A 6 -21.29 -18.92 17.24
C ASP A 6 -20.71 -17.61 16.65
N PRO A 7 -21.40 -16.94 15.70
CA PRO A 7 -20.95 -15.69 15.12
C PRO A 7 -20.79 -14.56 16.15
N CYS A 8 -21.46 -14.64 17.30
CA CYS A 8 -21.35 -13.66 18.38
C CYS A 8 -20.14 -13.91 19.30
N GLN A 9 -19.50 -15.08 19.21
CA GLN A 9 -18.31 -15.43 20.00
C GLN A 9 -17.03 -15.22 19.21
N ASP A 10 -16.97 -15.75 17.98
CA ASP A 10 -15.82 -15.56 17.09
C ASP A 10 -16.27 -15.46 15.63
N PHE A 11 -16.61 -14.23 15.22
CA PHE A 11 -17.10 -13.97 13.87
C PHE A 11 -16.06 -14.24 12.78
N TYR A 12 -14.77 -14.09 13.11
CA TYR A 12 -13.67 -14.41 12.18
C TYR A 12 -13.66 -15.91 11.91
N ARG A 13 -13.71 -16.74 12.95
CA ARG A 13 -13.76 -18.19 12.79
C ARG A 13 -15.06 -18.65 12.12
N TYR A 14 -16.21 -18.08 12.49
CA TYR A 14 -17.48 -18.34 11.80
C TYR A 14 -17.39 -18.05 10.29
N SER A 15 -16.81 -16.92 9.90
CA SER A 15 -16.74 -16.52 8.49
C SER A 15 -15.65 -17.27 7.70
N CYS A 16 -14.46 -17.40 8.29
CA CYS A 16 -13.24 -17.89 7.65
C CYS A 16 -12.88 -19.35 7.95
N GLY A 17 -13.39 -19.97 9.01
CA GLY A 17 -12.93 -21.27 9.52
C GLY A 17 -12.94 -22.39 8.47
N GLY A 18 -14.00 -22.47 7.66
CA GLY A 18 -14.07 -23.41 6.54
C GLY A 18 -13.04 -23.15 5.43
N TRP A 19 -12.66 -21.90 5.18
CA TRP A 19 -11.56 -21.57 4.24
C TRP A 19 -10.22 -21.94 4.86
N ILE A 20 -9.98 -21.55 6.13
CA ILE A 20 -8.76 -21.86 6.89
C ILE A 20 -8.49 -23.38 6.87
N ASN A 21 -9.48 -24.20 7.25
CA ASN A 21 -9.33 -25.65 7.32
C ASN A 21 -8.96 -26.29 5.97
N ARG A 22 -9.41 -25.71 4.85
CA ARG A 22 -9.08 -26.21 3.50
C ARG A 22 -7.70 -25.72 3.03
N THR A 23 -7.31 -24.51 3.42
CA THR A 23 -6.09 -23.84 2.94
C THR A 23 -4.84 -24.27 3.70
N VAL A 24 -4.94 -24.61 4.99
CA VAL A 24 -3.79 -25.04 5.84
C VAL A 24 -2.97 -26.16 5.19
N SER A 25 -3.61 -27.08 4.46
CA SER A 25 -2.93 -28.19 3.77
C SER A 25 -2.02 -27.79 2.60
N ARG A 26 -2.10 -26.53 2.14
CA ARG A 26 -1.36 -26.02 0.97
C ARG A 26 -0.13 -25.19 1.33
N LEU A 27 0.14 -24.96 2.61
CA LEU A 27 1.26 -24.13 3.04
C LEU A 27 2.59 -24.92 3.04
N SER A 28 3.63 -24.34 2.46
CA SER A 28 5.01 -24.71 2.79
C SER A 28 5.52 -23.90 3.99
N LEU A 29 6.59 -24.37 4.62
CA LEU A 29 7.25 -23.69 5.75
C LEU A 29 7.51 -22.20 5.42
N GLY A 30 7.15 -21.31 6.35
CA GLY A 30 7.37 -19.87 6.28
C GLY A 30 6.43 -19.06 5.38
N GLN A 31 5.41 -19.69 4.77
CA GLN A 31 4.45 -18.96 3.93
C GLN A 31 3.27 -18.40 4.73
N GLN A 32 2.91 -17.16 4.42
CA GLN A 32 1.63 -16.56 4.79
C GLN A 32 0.70 -16.65 3.58
N TRP A 33 -0.55 -17.03 3.80
CA TRP A 33 -1.56 -17.10 2.75
C TRP A 33 -2.83 -16.39 3.21
N HIS A 34 -3.31 -15.45 2.43
CA HIS A 34 -4.52 -14.68 2.76
C HIS A 34 -5.34 -14.41 1.50
N SER A 35 -6.61 -14.04 1.66
CA SER A 35 -7.55 -13.82 0.55
C SER A 35 -7.01 -12.87 -0.52
N ILE A 36 -6.32 -11.79 -0.12
CA ILE A 36 -5.70 -10.82 -1.06
C ILE A 36 -4.54 -11.46 -1.84
N ALA A 37 -3.68 -12.26 -1.19
CA ALA A 37 -2.58 -12.95 -1.87
C ALA A 37 -3.09 -14.03 -2.84
N GLU A 38 -4.13 -14.79 -2.46
CA GLU A 38 -4.78 -15.76 -3.35
C GLU A 38 -5.31 -15.09 -4.62
N ASN A 39 -5.94 -13.93 -4.45
CA ASN A 39 -6.40 -13.12 -5.58
C ASN A 39 -5.23 -12.62 -6.45
N GLY A 40 -4.15 -12.19 -5.82
CA GLY A 40 -2.92 -11.81 -6.50
C GLY A 40 -2.35 -12.88 -7.40
N LEU A 41 -2.27 -14.10 -6.89
CA LEU A 41 -1.79 -15.25 -7.66
C LEU A 41 -2.75 -15.61 -8.80
N HIS A 42 -4.06 -15.45 -8.60
CA HIS A 42 -5.03 -15.65 -9.67
C HIS A 42 -4.82 -14.64 -10.81
N THR A 43 -4.72 -13.34 -10.49
CA THR A 43 -4.45 -12.27 -11.45
C THR A 43 -3.12 -12.48 -12.17
N HIS A 44 -2.06 -12.83 -11.43
CA HIS A 44 -0.76 -13.16 -12.00
C HIS A 44 -0.84 -14.33 -12.98
N SER A 45 -1.52 -15.42 -12.61
CA SER A 45 -1.69 -16.61 -13.45
C SER A 45 -2.45 -16.29 -14.74
N GLN A 46 -3.51 -15.48 -14.66
CA GLN A 46 -4.26 -15.02 -15.84
C GLN A 46 -3.37 -14.20 -16.78
N LEU A 47 -2.57 -13.28 -16.24
CA LEU A 47 -1.63 -12.47 -17.02
C LEU A 47 -0.58 -13.34 -17.71
N CYS A 48 0.09 -14.24 -16.98
CA CYS A 48 1.07 -15.17 -17.55
C CYS A 48 0.44 -16.05 -18.63
N SER A 49 -0.76 -16.57 -18.41
CA SER A 49 -1.51 -17.34 -19.41
C SER A 49 -1.80 -16.50 -20.67
N ALA A 50 -2.23 -15.25 -20.51
CA ALA A 50 -2.52 -14.37 -21.64
C ALA A 50 -1.26 -14.07 -22.46
N LEU A 51 -0.16 -13.66 -21.79
CA LEU A 51 1.12 -13.37 -22.42
C LEU A 51 1.70 -14.61 -23.13
N THR A 52 1.59 -15.79 -22.52
CA THR A 52 2.01 -17.06 -23.12
C THR A 52 1.24 -17.36 -24.40
N LYS A 53 -0.10 -17.23 -24.38
CA LYS A 53 -0.94 -17.47 -25.56
C LYS A 53 -0.62 -16.50 -26.70
N ILE A 54 -0.34 -15.24 -26.38
CA ILE A 54 0.06 -14.24 -27.38
C ILE A 54 1.46 -14.58 -27.93
N LYS A 55 2.45 -14.84 -27.06
CA LYS A 55 3.83 -15.13 -27.46
C LYS A 55 3.93 -16.32 -28.40
N TYR A 56 3.21 -17.40 -28.10
CA TYR A 56 3.18 -18.62 -28.89
C TYR A 56 2.11 -18.62 -29.99
N ARG A 57 1.52 -17.45 -30.31
CA ARG A 57 0.53 -17.25 -31.38
C ARG A 57 -0.67 -18.19 -31.30
N VAL A 58 -1.03 -18.62 -30.10
CA VAL A 58 -2.29 -19.35 -29.83
C VAL A 58 -3.48 -18.41 -30.02
N ILE A 59 -3.28 -17.12 -29.73
CA ILE A 59 -4.22 -16.03 -30.01
C ILE A 59 -3.49 -15.03 -30.90
N SER A 60 -4.13 -14.61 -31.99
CA SER A 60 -3.65 -13.53 -32.86
C SER A 60 -4.28 -12.22 -32.43
N MET A 61 -3.45 -11.23 -32.11
CA MET A 61 -3.88 -9.89 -31.72
C MET A 61 -2.92 -8.89 -32.35
N GLU A 62 -3.44 -7.76 -32.83
CA GLU A 62 -2.60 -6.63 -33.24
C GLU A 62 -2.13 -5.92 -31.97
N LEU A 63 -0.82 -5.78 -31.83
CA LEU A 63 -0.19 -5.20 -30.64
C LEU A 63 0.45 -3.87 -31.01
N SER A 64 0.31 -2.88 -30.12
CA SER A 64 1.15 -1.69 -30.10
C SER A 64 2.63 -2.05 -29.87
N GLU A 65 3.54 -1.09 -30.03
CA GLU A 65 4.96 -1.30 -29.72
C GLU A 65 5.15 -1.52 -28.22
N GLY A 66 4.35 -0.84 -27.38
CA GLY A 66 4.32 -1.06 -25.93
C GLY A 66 3.86 -2.47 -25.54
N GLU A 67 2.77 -2.97 -26.13
CA GLU A 67 2.31 -4.33 -25.85
C GLU A 67 3.27 -5.38 -26.38
N THR A 68 3.86 -5.16 -27.57
CA THR A 68 4.92 -6.01 -28.12
C THR A 68 6.12 -6.03 -27.17
N ALA A 69 6.48 -4.88 -26.59
CA ALA A 69 7.56 -4.77 -25.62
C ALA A 69 7.34 -5.66 -24.40
N VAL A 70 6.14 -5.65 -23.84
CA VAL A 70 5.78 -6.49 -22.70
C VAL A 70 5.86 -7.97 -23.06
N VAL A 71 5.30 -8.38 -24.21
CA VAL A 71 5.30 -9.79 -24.66
C VAL A 71 6.71 -10.30 -24.92
N ASP A 72 7.57 -9.49 -25.54
CA ASP A 72 8.95 -9.88 -25.82
C ASP A 72 9.79 -9.97 -24.55
N THR A 73 9.64 -9.02 -23.63
CA THR A 73 10.32 -9.05 -22.34
C THR A 73 9.87 -10.25 -21.51
N PHE A 74 8.57 -10.55 -21.49
CA PHE A 74 8.05 -11.78 -20.89
C PHE A 74 8.69 -13.02 -21.51
N GLY A 75 8.75 -13.10 -22.84
CA GLY A 75 9.40 -14.22 -23.53
C GLY A 75 10.87 -14.42 -23.12
N LYS A 76 11.63 -13.32 -22.99
CA LYS A 76 13.03 -13.36 -22.54
C LYS A 76 13.17 -13.79 -21.09
N CYS A 77 12.25 -13.35 -20.22
CA CYS A 77 12.21 -13.78 -18.82
C CYS A 77 11.93 -15.28 -18.69
N MET A 78 11.07 -15.82 -19.56
CA MET A 78 10.69 -17.23 -19.53
C MET A 78 11.73 -18.18 -20.16
N ASP A 79 12.68 -17.67 -20.95
CA ASP A 79 13.79 -18.44 -21.53
C ASP A 79 14.89 -18.71 -20.49
N THR A 80 14.55 -19.52 -19.50
CA THR A 80 15.45 -19.89 -18.40
C THR A 80 16.72 -20.60 -18.89
N ALA A 81 16.62 -21.44 -19.91
CA ALA A 81 17.78 -22.11 -20.50
C ALA A 81 18.76 -21.10 -21.14
N GLY A 82 18.24 -20.10 -21.86
CA GLY A 82 19.05 -19.01 -22.40
C GLY A 82 19.71 -18.18 -21.30
N LEU A 83 18.97 -17.85 -20.23
CA LEU A 83 19.51 -17.11 -19.07
C LEU A 83 20.61 -17.90 -18.34
N GLU A 84 20.44 -19.21 -18.16
CA GLU A 84 21.46 -20.09 -17.57
C GLU A 84 22.73 -20.15 -18.42
N GLN A 85 22.57 -20.19 -19.75
CA GLN A 85 23.71 -20.18 -20.68
C GLN A 85 24.49 -18.85 -20.64
N ILE A 86 23.79 -17.72 -20.52
CA ILE A 86 24.40 -16.38 -20.37
C ILE A 86 25.18 -16.28 -19.05
N GLY A 87 24.63 -16.87 -17.98
CA GLY A 87 25.24 -16.88 -16.66
C GLY A 87 25.44 -15.48 -16.09
N LEU A 88 26.53 -15.28 -15.34
CA LEU A 88 26.78 -14.02 -14.62
C LEU A 88 27.39 -12.90 -15.48
N GLN A 89 27.59 -13.12 -16.79
CA GLN A 89 28.33 -12.18 -17.64
C GLN A 89 27.73 -10.75 -17.64
N PRO A 90 26.41 -10.54 -17.83
CA PRO A 90 25.83 -9.20 -17.81
C PRO A 90 26.00 -8.50 -16.46
N TRP A 91 25.92 -9.26 -15.37
CA TRP A 91 26.15 -8.75 -14.03
C TRP A 91 27.61 -8.33 -13.81
N LEU A 92 28.57 -9.14 -14.26
CA LEU A 92 30.01 -8.79 -14.19
C LEU A 92 30.32 -7.52 -15.00
N GLN A 93 29.67 -7.34 -16.15
CA GLN A 93 29.78 -6.11 -16.95
C GLN A 93 29.20 -4.90 -16.21
N LEU A 94 28.06 -5.05 -15.53
CA LEU A 94 27.50 -3.98 -14.68
C LEU A 94 28.50 -3.59 -13.58
N ILE A 95 29.06 -4.58 -12.87
CA ILE A 95 30.08 -4.34 -11.83
C ILE A 95 31.28 -3.57 -12.39
N GLN A 96 31.80 -3.95 -13.56
CA GLN A 96 32.87 -3.19 -14.23
C GLN A 96 32.43 -1.76 -14.57
N SER A 97 31.18 -1.59 -15.01
CA SER A 97 30.64 -0.27 -15.38
C SER A 97 30.39 0.66 -14.19
N ILE A 98 30.47 0.17 -12.95
CA ILE A 98 30.41 0.94 -11.70
C ILE A 98 31.76 0.92 -10.94
N ASN A 99 32.87 0.81 -11.68
CA ASN A 99 34.24 0.84 -11.17
C ASN A 99 34.69 -0.41 -10.37
N GLY A 100 34.02 -1.54 -10.59
CA GLY A 100 34.40 -2.85 -10.07
C GLY A 100 33.98 -3.11 -8.62
N TRP A 101 34.13 -4.37 -8.17
CA TRP A 101 33.84 -4.77 -6.79
C TRP A 101 34.98 -5.64 -6.24
N ARG A 102 35.49 -5.29 -5.05
CA ARG A 102 36.57 -6.03 -4.35
C ARG A 102 36.04 -7.25 -3.57
N LEU A 103 35.38 -8.21 -4.23
CA LEU A 103 35.03 -9.53 -3.64
C LEU A 103 36.08 -10.58 -4.02
N GLY A 104 36.73 -11.18 -3.02
CA GLY A 104 37.66 -12.31 -3.22
C GLY A 104 38.82 -12.06 -4.20
N ASP A 105 39.22 -13.12 -4.91
CA ASP A 105 40.27 -13.16 -5.94
C ASP A 105 39.77 -12.74 -7.35
N LEU A 106 38.58 -12.12 -7.44
CA LEU A 106 38.05 -11.66 -8.72
C LEU A 106 38.94 -10.52 -9.27
N PRO A 107 39.32 -10.55 -10.56
CA PRO A 107 40.34 -9.69 -11.14
C PRO A 107 39.73 -8.35 -11.54
N PHE A 108 39.17 -7.61 -10.58
CA PHE A 108 38.70 -6.24 -10.81
C PHE A 108 39.73 -5.27 -10.24
N PRO A 109 40.68 -4.78 -11.05
CA PRO A 109 41.56 -3.71 -10.63
C PRO A 109 40.71 -2.45 -10.40
N ILE A 110 40.84 -1.83 -9.22
CA ILE A 110 40.29 -0.48 -9.00
C ILE A 110 41.04 0.44 -9.96
N LEU A 111 40.30 1.12 -10.85
CA LEU A 111 40.89 2.18 -11.66
C LEU A 111 41.35 3.31 -10.72
N PRO A 112 42.61 3.76 -10.80
CA PRO A 112 43.14 4.72 -9.85
C PRO A 112 42.44 6.07 -10.02
N SER A 113 41.93 6.61 -8.90
CA SER A 113 41.34 7.93 -8.73
C SER A 113 39.90 8.13 -9.23
N TYR A 114 38.93 7.78 -8.38
CA TYR A 114 37.59 8.39 -8.42
C TYR A 114 37.29 8.98 -7.04
N PHE A 115 36.67 10.16 -7.01
CA PHE A 115 36.07 10.66 -5.77
C PHE A 115 34.87 9.76 -5.40
N PHE A 116 34.55 9.67 -4.11
CA PHE A 116 33.46 8.83 -3.64
C PHE A 116 32.11 9.24 -4.27
N GLU A 117 31.95 10.54 -4.50
CA GLU A 117 30.82 11.18 -5.16
C GLU A 117 30.65 10.71 -6.61
N ASP A 118 31.74 10.55 -7.36
CA ASP A 118 31.69 10.05 -8.74
C ASP A 118 31.21 8.60 -8.78
N LEU A 119 31.62 7.79 -7.80
CA LEU A 119 31.18 6.39 -7.67
C LEU A 119 29.69 6.31 -7.33
N MET A 120 29.20 7.19 -6.46
CA MET A 120 27.77 7.31 -6.15
C MET A 120 26.96 7.74 -7.39
N LEU A 121 27.42 8.76 -8.13
CA LEU A 121 26.78 9.21 -9.37
C LEU A 121 26.75 8.11 -10.44
N GLN A 122 27.83 7.33 -10.55
CA GLN A 122 27.90 6.20 -11.46
C GLN A 122 26.89 5.11 -11.08
N ALA A 123 26.75 4.78 -9.80
CA ALA A 123 25.73 3.85 -9.33
C ALA A 123 24.30 4.36 -9.60
N TYR A 124 24.04 5.66 -9.36
CA TYR A 124 22.73 6.28 -9.59
C TYR A 124 22.36 6.29 -11.08
N SER A 125 23.35 6.36 -11.97
CA SER A 125 23.12 6.27 -13.42
C SER A 125 22.49 4.95 -13.86
N TYR A 126 22.57 3.92 -13.00
CA TYR A 126 21.95 2.59 -13.12
C TYR A 126 20.83 2.35 -12.09
N ALA A 127 20.28 3.40 -11.47
CA ALA A 127 19.25 3.33 -10.43
C ALA A 127 19.63 2.43 -9.23
N THR A 128 20.92 2.45 -8.85
CA THR A 128 21.43 1.77 -7.65
C THR A 128 21.80 2.82 -6.61
N PHE A 129 21.35 2.66 -5.36
CA PHE A 129 21.44 3.68 -4.31
C PHE A 129 22.15 3.13 -3.05
N PRO A 130 23.49 3.15 -2.95
CA PRO A 130 24.23 2.41 -1.92
C PRO A 130 24.14 2.95 -0.48
N ILE A 131 23.96 4.27 -0.29
CA ILE A 131 24.04 4.92 1.04
C ILE A 131 22.74 5.62 1.42
N PHE A 132 22.21 6.43 0.50
CA PHE A 132 20.95 7.12 0.64
C PHE A 132 20.25 7.08 -0.70
N TRP A 133 18.93 7.18 -0.68
CA TRP A 133 18.17 7.42 -1.89
C TRP A 133 18.15 8.92 -2.17
N LEU A 134 18.27 9.30 -3.44
CA LEU A 134 18.08 10.67 -3.91
C LEU A 134 17.06 10.60 -5.04
N GLY A 135 15.96 11.31 -4.92
CA GLY A 135 14.97 11.36 -5.96
C GLY A 135 14.09 12.58 -5.89
N VAL A 136 12.90 12.46 -6.44
CA VAL A 136 11.97 13.57 -6.61
C VAL A 136 10.62 13.20 -6.03
N ASP A 137 10.18 13.97 -5.05
CA ASP A 137 8.86 13.83 -4.44
C ASP A 137 8.03 15.11 -4.62
N VAL A 138 6.74 15.00 -4.30
CA VAL A 138 5.88 16.16 -4.18
C VAL A 138 6.34 16.98 -2.98
N ASN A 139 6.50 18.29 -3.17
CA ASN A 139 6.85 19.19 -2.08
C ASN A 139 5.68 19.27 -1.08
N TYR A 140 5.89 18.78 0.14
CA TYR A 140 4.85 18.77 1.17
C TYR A 140 4.36 20.18 1.54
N GLY A 141 5.21 21.21 1.48
CA GLY A 141 4.80 22.60 1.73
C GLY A 141 4.08 23.27 0.55
N ASP A 142 4.28 22.75 -0.67
CA ASP A 142 3.66 23.25 -1.90
C ASP A 142 3.39 22.08 -2.87
N SER A 143 2.27 21.40 -2.66
CA SER A 143 1.83 20.19 -3.41
C SER A 143 1.76 20.34 -4.94
N LYS A 144 1.91 21.56 -5.47
CA LYS A 144 1.97 21.85 -6.91
C LYS A 144 3.37 21.69 -7.51
N LYS A 145 4.40 21.55 -6.67
CA LYS A 145 5.81 21.46 -7.10
C LYS A 145 6.44 20.16 -6.67
N TYR A 146 7.41 19.73 -7.45
CA TYR A 146 8.32 18.69 -7.06
C TYR A 146 9.51 19.28 -6.27
N ILE A 147 10.10 18.49 -5.38
CA ILE A 147 11.31 18.80 -4.64
C ILE A 147 12.29 17.64 -4.74
N LEU A 148 13.58 17.95 -4.66
CA LEU A 148 14.62 16.94 -4.54
C LEU A 148 14.63 16.43 -3.11
N THR A 149 14.45 15.13 -2.93
CA THR A 149 14.42 14.47 -1.62
C THR A 149 15.65 13.58 -1.46
N ILE A 150 16.21 13.59 -0.26
CA ILE A 150 17.23 12.64 0.18
C ILE A 150 16.61 11.82 1.31
N GLU A 151 16.55 10.51 1.13
CA GLU A 151 16.02 9.59 2.13
C GLU A 151 17.09 8.59 2.56
N GLU A 152 16.98 8.13 3.80
CA GLU A 152 17.81 7.03 4.30
C GLU A 152 17.55 5.77 3.45
N GLN A 153 18.61 5.12 2.95
CA GLN A 153 18.44 3.86 2.23
C GLN A 153 18.17 2.74 3.23
N VAL A 154 17.08 1.98 3.03
CA VAL A 154 16.79 0.78 3.83
C VAL A 154 17.90 -0.26 3.60
N PRO A 155 18.45 -0.89 4.66
CA PRO A 155 19.47 -1.93 4.54
C PRO A 155 19.08 -3.05 3.57
N THR A 156 20.06 -3.68 2.92
CA THR A 156 19.87 -4.68 1.86
C THR A 156 19.09 -5.91 2.35
N PHE A 157 19.17 -6.23 3.64
CA PHE A 157 18.32 -7.25 4.25
C PHE A 157 16.96 -6.66 4.60
N LEU A 158 15.92 -7.14 3.90
CA LEU A 158 14.54 -6.65 3.90
C LEU A 158 13.87 -6.47 5.28
N PHE A 159 14.50 -6.94 6.36
CA PHE A 159 14.03 -6.73 7.72
C PHE A 159 15.18 -6.33 8.64
N ALA A 160 15.12 -5.10 9.15
CA ALA A 160 15.96 -4.67 10.28
C ALA A 160 15.82 -5.58 11.53
N MET A 161 14.77 -6.42 11.59
CA MET A 161 14.58 -7.44 12.63
C MET A 161 15.59 -8.59 12.55
N LEU A 162 16.14 -8.92 11.37
CA LEU A 162 17.18 -9.95 11.25
C LEU A 162 18.48 -9.51 11.95
N TYR A 163 18.69 -8.20 12.08
CA TYR A 163 19.75 -7.61 12.89
C TYR A 163 19.44 -7.59 14.40
N ARG A 164 18.31 -8.12 14.91
CA ARG A 164 18.05 -8.15 16.36
C ARG A 164 18.60 -9.38 17.06
N THR A 165 18.74 -10.48 16.34
CA THR A 165 19.25 -11.73 16.90
C THR A 165 20.77 -11.76 16.72
N GLN A 166 21.54 -11.72 17.79
CA GLN A 166 22.97 -12.07 17.75
C GLN A 166 23.22 -13.50 17.23
N GLU A 167 22.16 -14.30 17.03
CA GLU A 167 22.21 -15.73 16.72
C GLU A 167 21.92 -16.11 15.26
N THR A 168 21.49 -15.19 14.38
CA THR A 168 21.56 -15.49 12.95
C THR A 168 22.99 -15.28 12.51
N GLU A 169 23.80 -16.35 12.64
CA GLU A 169 24.97 -16.55 11.80
C GLU A 169 24.49 -16.49 10.34
N LEU A 170 24.41 -15.28 9.77
CA LEU A 170 24.45 -15.08 8.33
C LEU A 170 25.81 -15.61 7.89
N ARG A 171 25.88 -16.92 7.63
CA ARG A 171 27.09 -17.53 7.12
C ARG A 171 27.27 -16.98 5.71
N ALA A 172 28.40 -16.33 5.48
CA ALA A 172 28.81 -15.86 4.16
C ALA A 172 28.89 -17.01 3.12
N GLU A 173 28.76 -18.26 3.56
CA GLU A 173 28.66 -19.49 2.75
C GLU A 173 27.35 -19.54 1.92
N ASP A 174 26.28 -18.85 2.33
CA ASP A 174 25.01 -18.81 1.60
C ASP A 174 25.01 -17.83 0.41
N PHE A 175 26.05 -17.00 0.28
CA PHE A 175 26.22 -16.07 -0.82
C PHE A 175 27.19 -16.67 -1.85
N TRP A 176 26.64 -17.03 -3.02
CA TRP A 176 27.31 -17.70 -4.14
C TRP A 176 28.57 -16.97 -4.70
N LEU A 177 28.94 -15.80 -4.19
CA LEU A 177 30.04 -14.98 -4.68
C LEU A 177 31.08 -14.79 -3.55
N GLY A 178 32.02 -15.74 -3.48
CA GLY A 178 32.91 -15.98 -2.35
C GLY A 178 33.72 -14.80 -1.81
N GLY A 179 33.94 -14.83 -0.49
CA GLY A 179 34.94 -14.02 0.22
C GLY A 179 34.57 -13.68 1.67
N TYR A 180 34.71 -14.65 2.59
CA TYR A 180 34.33 -14.56 4.01
C TYR A 180 34.77 -13.26 4.74
N ILE A 181 35.97 -12.74 4.45
CA ILE A 181 36.59 -11.64 5.22
C ILE A 181 36.11 -10.24 4.80
N ARG A 182 35.62 -10.04 3.56
CA ARG A 182 35.20 -8.72 3.07
C ARG A 182 33.70 -8.48 3.19
N PHE A 183 32.91 -9.56 3.16
CA PHE A 183 31.48 -9.50 3.41
C PHE A 183 31.16 -9.03 4.84
N SER A 184 31.99 -9.40 5.82
CA SER A 184 31.84 -8.96 7.22
C SER A 184 31.95 -7.44 7.43
N ARG A 185 32.82 -6.75 6.68
CA ARG A 185 32.94 -5.28 6.76
C ARG A 185 31.78 -4.53 6.10
N ALA A 186 31.23 -5.08 5.01
CA ALA A 186 30.02 -4.53 4.39
C ALA A 186 28.81 -4.70 5.32
N ILE A 187 28.67 -5.86 5.95
CA ILE A 187 27.67 -6.12 6.99
C ILE A 187 27.87 -5.17 8.18
N GLU A 188 29.10 -4.95 8.66
CA GLU A 188 29.37 -4.01 9.76
C GLU A 188 28.95 -2.57 9.40
N LEU A 189 29.19 -2.14 8.16
CA LEU A 189 28.72 -0.84 7.67
C LEU A 189 27.19 -0.78 7.64
N GLU A 190 26.50 -1.79 7.12
CA GLU A 190 25.03 -1.86 7.16
C GLU A 190 24.50 -1.81 8.59
N TRP A 191 25.11 -2.53 9.52
CA TRP A 191 24.78 -2.47 10.95
C TRP A 191 24.93 -1.09 11.57
N ARG A 192 25.93 -0.33 11.12
CA ARG A 192 26.12 1.06 11.57
C ARG A 192 25.08 1.99 10.97
N LEU A 193 24.70 1.78 9.70
CA LEU A 193 23.62 2.52 9.02
C LEU A 193 22.26 2.26 9.67
N VAL A 194 21.95 1.01 10.02
CA VAL A 194 20.77 0.63 10.82
C VAL A 194 20.73 1.42 12.13
N ARG A 195 21.82 1.44 12.91
CA ARG A 195 21.82 2.10 14.24
C ARG A 195 21.55 3.61 14.20
N ILE A 196 21.86 4.28 13.09
CA ILE A 196 21.62 5.71 12.92
C ILE A 196 20.30 6.02 12.22
N SER A 197 19.63 5.00 11.66
CA SER A 197 18.38 5.18 10.92
C SER A 197 17.23 5.50 11.87
N THR A 198 16.45 6.52 11.50
CA THR A 198 15.27 6.98 12.24
C THR A 198 14.00 6.19 11.89
N VAL A 199 14.02 5.45 10.77
CA VAL A 199 12.96 4.52 10.33
C VAL A 199 12.61 3.50 11.42
N HIS A 200 13.57 3.16 12.29
CA HIS A 200 13.40 2.17 13.36
C HIS A 200 12.51 2.60 14.53
N GLU A 201 12.29 3.90 14.71
CA GLU A 201 11.53 4.39 15.87
C GLU A 201 10.03 4.57 15.56
N GLY A 202 9.58 4.33 14.31
CA GLY A 202 8.18 4.55 13.93
C GLY A 202 7.72 6.00 14.12
N LYS A 203 8.67 6.94 14.22
CA LYS A 203 8.38 8.36 14.40
C LYS A 203 7.85 8.91 13.08
N GLY A 204 6.54 9.13 13.02
CA GLY A 204 5.92 9.90 11.93
C GLY A 204 6.57 11.29 11.81
N MET A 205 6.42 11.91 10.63
CA MET A 205 6.95 13.26 10.38
C MET A 205 6.51 14.27 11.47
N ASP A 206 7.47 15.04 12.00
CA ASP A 206 7.20 16.11 12.97
C ASP A 206 6.71 17.38 12.24
N HIS A 207 5.39 17.58 12.25
CA HIS A 207 4.68 18.62 11.52
C HIS A 207 4.53 19.95 12.30
N GLU A 208 5.10 20.09 13.50
CA GLU A 208 4.86 21.25 14.39
C GLU A 208 5.39 22.61 13.85
N LYS A 209 6.20 22.59 12.79
CA LYS A 209 6.93 23.76 12.26
C LYS A 209 6.22 24.61 11.19
N TYR A 210 4.92 24.42 10.91
CA TYR A 210 4.20 25.11 9.81
C TYR A 210 2.82 25.67 10.26
N ASN A 211 2.44 26.91 9.87
CA ASN A 211 1.25 27.65 10.40
C ASN A 211 0.25 28.08 9.29
N VAL A 212 -1.08 28.08 9.56
CA VAL A 212 -2.17 28.36 8.59
C VAL A 212 -3.35 29.20 9.17
N SER A 213 -4.11 29.89 8.29
CA SER A 213 -5.11 30.99 8.49
C SER A 213 -6.62 30.58 8.34
N THR A 214 -7.57 31.54 8.37
CA THR A 214 -8.96 31.43 8.92
C THR A 214 -10.16 31.62 7.95
N VAL A 215 -11.35 31.20 8.42
CA VAL A 215 -12.67 31.28 7.74
C VAL A 215 -13.12 32.71 7.35
N ARG A 216 -12.59 33.75 8.01
CA ARG A 216 -12.87 35.16 7.65
C ARG A 216 -12.46 35.49 6.20
N GLU A 217 -11.49 34.76 5.64
CA GLU A 217 -11.03 34.97 4.27
C GLU A 217 -11.99 34.37 3.23
N LEU A 218 -12.78 33.36 3.57
CA LEU A 218 -13.75 32.70 2.67
C LEU A 218 -15.03 33.53 2.43
N ALA A 219 -15.50 34.28 3.44
CA ALA A 219 -16.66 35.17 3.31
C ALA A 219 -16.43 36.35 2.33
N ARG A 220 -15.16 36.64 2.00
CA ARG A 220 -14.80 37.65 1.00
C ARG A 220 -14.85 37.14 -0.44
N ILE A 221 -14.83 35.81 -0.64
CA ILE A 221 -14.69 35.17 -1.96
C ILE A 221 -16.05 34.90 -2.60
N VAL A 222 -17.08 34.54 -1.82
CA VAL A 222 -18.44 34.31 -2.33
C VAL A 222 -19.47 35.05 -1.47
N PRO A 223 -19.72 36.34 -1.75
CA PRO A 223 -20.74 37.10 -1.03
C PRO A 223 -22.16 36.64 -1.44
N GLY A 224 -23.04 36.40 -0.46
CA GLY A 224 -24.48 36.15 -0.67
C GLY A 224 -25.00 34.76 -0.29
N PHE A 225 -24.13 33.83 0.13
CA PHE A 225 -24.52 32.51 0.65
C PHE A 225 -24.31 32.46 2.17
N ASP A 226 -25.31 32.03 2.93
CA ASP A 226 -25.23 31.95 4.40
C ASP A 226 -24.49 30.67 4.83
N TRP A 227 -23.17 30.73 4.73
CA TRP A 227 -22.24 29.65 5.06
C TRP A 227 -22.37 29.19 6.51
N LEU A 228 -22.71 30.09 7.45
CA LEU A 228 -22.92 29.79 8.87
C LEU A 228 -24.19 28.95 9.08
N TYR A 229 -25.29 29.32 8.42
CA TYR A 229 -26.56 28.60 8.50
C TYR A 229 -26.47 27.19 7.90
N PHE A 230 -25.85 27.06 6.72
CA PHE A 230 -25.72 25.78 6.03
C PHE A 230 -24.85 24.78 6.81
N LEU A 231 -23.67 25.21 7.29
CA LEU A 231 -22.74 24.32 8.00
C LEU A 231 -23.24 23.95 9.40
N SER A 232 -23.92 24.85 10.11
CA SER A 232 -24.53 24.55 11.42
C SER A 232 -25.69 23.53 11.32
N LYS A 233 -26.42 23.53 10.19
CA LYS A 233 -27.49 22.56 9.93
C LYS A 233 -26.98 21.19 9.48
N LEU A 234 -25.87 21.16 8.74
CA LEU A 234 -25.24 19.93 8.27
C LEU A 234 -24.53 19.15 9.39
N LEU A 235 -23.95 19.85 10.37
CA LEU A 235 -23.10 19.27 11.42
C LEU A 235 -23.80 19.07 12.77
N GLY A 236 -25.05 19.55 12.93
CA GLY A 236 -25.85 19.31 14.14
C GLY A 236 -25.46 20.13 15.38
N TYR A 237 -24.51 21.07 15.28
CA TYR A 237 -24.14 22.02 16.35
C TYR A 237 -23.76 23.40 15.78
N GLN A 238 -23.73 24.45 16.61
CA GLN A 238 -23.34 25.80 16.18
C GLN A 238 -21.82 25.90 16.00
N VAL A 239 -21.40 26.27 14.78
CA VAL A 239 -19.99 26.48 14.41
C VAL A 239 -19.61 27.94 14.68
N GLU A 240 -18.49 28.17 15.39
CA GLU A 240 -17.97 29.53 15.66
C GLU A 240 -17.18 30.12 14.48
N HIS A 241 -17.06 31.46 14.46
CA HIS A 241 -16.51 32.26 13.36
C HIS A 241 -15.05 31.98 12.98
N ASP A 242 -14.27 31.35 13.86
CA ASP A 242 -12.83 31.16 13.76
C ASP A 242 -12.39 29.70 13.67
N GLN A 243 -13.34 28.75 13.52
CA GLN A 243 -13.03 27.34 13.38
C GLN A 243 -12.55 27.03 11.94
N PRO A 244 -11.26 26.70 11.68
CA PRO A 244 -10.82 26.21 10.39
C PRO A 244 -11.57 24.92 10.02
N ILE A 245 -12.22 24.93 8.86
CA ILE A 245 -12.83 23.74 8.27
C ILE A 245 -12.19 23.53 6.90
N ALA A 246 -11.37 22.49 6.79
CA ALA A 246 -10.89 22.00 5.50
C ALA A 246 -11.89 21.00 4.93
N ILE A 247 -12.62 21.36 3.86
CA ILE A 247 -13.45 20.40 3.12
C ILE A 247 -12.53 19.55 2.24
N LYS A 248 -11.88 18.55 2.86
CA LYS A 248 -10.92 17.66 2.19
C LYS A 248 -11.60 16.63 1.28
N LEU A 249 -12.77 16.11 1.69
CA LEU A 249 -13.54 15.10 0.94
C LEU A 249 -13.96 15.58 -0.45
N GLY A 250 -14.45 16.81 -0.58
CA GLY A 250 -14.92 17.36 -1.86
C GLY A 250 -13.81 17.56 -2.91
N ASN A 251 -12.55 17.38 -2.52
CA ASN A 251 -11.39 17.52 -3.39
C ASN A 251 -10.55 16.24 -3.47
N VAL A 252 -11.03 15.11 -2.93
CA VAL A 252 -10.37 13.80 -3.13
C VAL A 252 -10.51 13.41 -4.59
N THR A 253 -9.40 13.12 -5.26
CA THR A 253 -9.42 12.56 -6.61
C THR A 253 -9.42 11.03 -6.54
N PHE A 254 -10.30 10.38 -7.28
CA PHE A 254 -10.40 8.92 -7.30
C PHE A 254 -9.89 8.35 -8.63
N PHE A 255 -9.06 7.33 -8.52
CA PHE A 255 -8.48 6.59 -9.64
C PHE A 255 -8.87 5.12 -9.51
N GLY A 256 -9.74 4.66 -10.40
CA GLY A 256 -10.26 3.29 -10.40
C GLY A 256 -9.66 2.45 -11.53
N ALA A 257 -9.29 1.22 -11.21
CA ALA A 257 -8.80 0.18 -12.10
C ALA A 257 -7.45 0.49 -12.79
N PHE A 258 -7.44 1.37 -13.78
CA PHE A 258 -6.28 1.64 -14.62
C PHE A 258 -6.28 3.07 -15.18
N PRO A 259 -5.09 3.62 -15.52
CA PRO A 259 -5.00 4.94 -16.13
C PRO A 259 -5.58 4.95 -17.56
N ASP A 260 -6.26 6.03 -17.96
CA ASP A 260 -6.84 6.17 -19.31
C ASP A 260 -5.81 6.02 -20.44
N GLN A 261 -4.53 6.33 -20.15
CA GLN A 261 -3.41 6.20 -21.08
C GLN A 261 -3.21 4.77 -21.61
N VAL A 262 -3.75 3.74 -20.96
CA VAL A 262 -3.69 2.36 -21.49
C VAL A 262 -4.46 2.19 -22.80
N HIS A 263 -5.34 3.14 -23.15
CA HIS A 263 -6.07 3.17 -24.42
C HIS A 263 -5.40 4.02 -25.50
N ASP A 264 -4.30 4.70 -25.17
CA ASP A 264 -3.55 5.56 -26.10
C ASP A 264 -2.29 4.82 -26.60
N VAL A 265 -2.35 4.35 -27.85
CA VAL A 265 -1.22 3.67 -28.51
C VAL A 265 0.04 4.53 -28.53
N GLY A 266 -0.09 5.85 -28.71
CA GLY A 266 1.05 6.76 -28.68
C GLY A 266 1.70 6.82 -27.30
N ALA A 267 0.89 6.83 -26.24
CA ALA A 267 1.40 6.76 -24.87
C ALA A 267 2.07 5.41 -24.58
N LEU A 268 1.48 4.30 -25.05
CA LEU A 268 2.07 2.96 -24.91
C LEU A 268 3.41 2.83 -25.64
N ASN A 269 3.49 3.33 -26.87
CA ASN A 269 4.74 3.34 -27.66
C ASN A 269 5.79 4.24 -27.01
N PHE A 270 5.39 5.41 -26.48
CA PHE A 270 6.30 6.28 -25.74
C PHE A 270 6.89 5.55 -24.51
N GLU A 271 6.08 4.82 -23.73
CA GLU A 271 6.59 4.01 -22.62
C GLU A 271 7.50 2.87 -23.12
N ALA A 272 7.21 2.28 -24.28
CA ALA A 272 8.09 1.28 -24.92
C ALA A 272 9.48 1.85 -25.24
N ASP A 273 9.54 3.06 -25.79
CA ASP A 273 10.79 3.77 -26.07
C ASP A 273 11.56 4.06 -24.78
N GLN A 274 10.86 4.45 -23.71
CA GLN A 274 11.49 4.64 -22.40
C GLN A 274 11.98 3.30 -21.80
N PHE A 275 11.28 2.20 -22.04
CA PHE A 275 11.61 0.89 -21.51
C PHE A 275 12.77 0.22 -22.24
N TYR A 276 12.81 0.27 -23.58
CA TYR A 276 13.87 -0.35 -24.38
C TYR A 276 15.05 0.57 -24.68
N GLY A 277 14.81 1.87 -24.93
CA GLY A 277 15.83 2.84 -25.35
C GLY A 277 16.59 2.42 -26.62
N GLU A 278 17.86 2.81 -26.71
CA GLU A 278 18.71 2.56 -27.89
C GLU A 278 18.90 1.05 -28.18
N PRO A 279 18.98 0.63 -29.47
CA PRO A 279 18.88 -0.78 -29.88
C PRO A 279 19.95 -1.73 -29.34
N GLU A 280 21.13 -1.21 -28.97
CA GLU A 280 22.37 -1.99 -28.78
C GLU A 280 22.33 -3.03 -27.64
N ARG A 281 21.33 -2.98 -26.75
CA ARG A 281 21.18 -3.95 -25.63
C ARG A 281 19.76 -4.50 -25.46
N LYS A 282 18.90 -4.31 -26.46
CA LYS A 282 17.49 -4.71 -26.38
C LYS A 282 17.30 -6.22 -26.20
N ASP A 283 18.23 -7.04 -26.68
CA ASP A 283 18.09 -8.51 -26.69
C ASP A 283 18.45 -9.19 -25.38
N ASP A 284 19.14 -8.50 -24.47
CA ASP A 284 19.53 -9.02 -23.16
C ASP A 284 18.48 -8.60 -22.10
N PHE A 285 17.88 -9.58 -21.43
CA PHE A 285 16.87 -9.34 -20.39
C PHE A 285 17.42 -8.54 -19.21
N PHE A 286 18.63 -8.86 -18.74
CA PHE A 286 19.26 -8.18 -17.61
C PHE A 286 19.51 -6.71 -17.95
N TRP A 287 20.12 -6.43 -19.09
CA TRP A 287 20.39 -5.05 -19.51
C TRP A 287 19.13 -4.26 -19.83
N THR A 288 18.10 -4.92 -20.38
CA THR A 288 16.78 -4.29 -20.56
C THR A 288 16.24 -3.79 -19.22
N MET A 289 16.23 -4.62 -18.18
CA MET A 289 15.71 -4.25 -16.86
C MET A 289 16.55 -3.17 -16.16
N VAL A 290 17.88 -3.26 -16.22
CA VAL A 290 18.79 -2.26 -15.64
C VAL A 290 18.59 -0.90 -16.31
N MET A 291 18.55 -0.86 -17.64
CA MET A 291 18.44 0.40 -18.37
C MET A 291 17.03 0.99 -18.29
N ALA A 292 15.98 0.17 -18.21
CA ALA A 292 14.61 0.64 -17.95
C ALA A 292 14.54 1.36 -16.60
N SER A 293 15.09 0.76 -15.54
CA SER A 293 15.16 1.38 -14.20
C SER A 293 15.94 2.69 -14.21
N ALA A 294 17.09 2.70 -14.88
CA ALA A 294 17.93 3.90 -15.03
C ALA A 294 17.22 5.05 -15.77
N ARG A 295 16.51 4.75 -16.86
CA ARG A 295 15.74 5.75 -17.62
C ARG A 295 14.54 6.25 -16.83
N LYS A 296 13.82 5.37 -16.13
CA LYS A 296 12.76 5.77 -15.20
C LYS A 296 13.29 6.75 -14.16
N TYR A 297 14.42 6.43 -13.53
CA TYR A 297 15.05 7.30 -12.54
C TYR A 297 15.39 8.69 -13.12
N ARG A 298 16.05 8.75 -14.30
CA ARG A 298 16.36 10.03 -14.96
C ARG A 298 15.11 10.82 -15.35
N ARG A 299 14.06 10.14 -15.82
CA ARG A 299 12.77 10.75 -16.13
C ARG A 299 12.14 11.37 -14.89
N ASP A 300 12.22 10.68 -13.76
CA ASP A 300 11.69 11.15 -12.49
C ASP A 300 12.47 12.38 -11.97
N LEU A 301 13.80 12.40 -12.13
CA LEU A 301 14.61 13.61 -11.89
C LEU A 301 14.17 14.81 -12.75
N GLY A 302 13.83 14.58 -14.02
CA GLY A 302 13.37 15.62 -14.94
C GLY A 302 12.06 16.32 -14.51
N ARG A 303 11.30 15.72 -13.58
CA ARG A 303 10.05 16.29 -13.06
C ARG A 303 10.27 17.53 -12.20
N LEU A 304 11.47 17.76 -11.66
CA LEU A 304 11.81 18.98 -10.93
C LEU A 304 11.50 20.26 -11.73
N SER A 305 11.56 20.17 -13.06
CA SER A 305 11.23 21.27 -13.97
C SER A 305 9.74 21.41 -14.30
N LYS A 306 8.90 20.49 -13.82
CA LYS A 306 7.47 20.36 -14.14
C LYS A 306 6.59 20.66 -12.92
N GLY A 307 5.33 20.96 -13.16
CA GLY A 307 4.31 21.01 -12.10
C GLY A 307 3.75 19.63 -11.77
N VAL A 308 3.28 19.44 -10.54
CA VAL A 308 2.58 18.23 -10.11
C VAL A 308 1.17 18.24 -10.68
N SER A 309 0.81 17.20 -11.44
CA SER A 309 -0.55 17.01 -11.93
C SER A 309 -1.35 16.11 -11.00
N ARG A 310 -2.54 16.56 -10.58
CA ARG A 310 -3.45 15.75 -9.78
C ARG A 310 -4.26 14.75 -10.60
N SER A 311 -4.35 14.95 -11.92
CA SER A 311 -5.08 14.09 -12.85
C SER A 311 -4.27 12.91 -13.41
N HIS A 312 -2.96 12.84 -13.12
CA HIS A 312 -2.13 11.71 -13.55
C HIS A 312 -2.22 10.56 -12.54
N TRP A 313 -2.02 9.31 -12.95
CA TRP A 313 -1.91 8.21 -11.98
C TRP A 313 -0.73 8.43 -11.01
N LEU A 314 -0.70 7.71 -9.90
CA LEU A 314 0.44 7.72 -8.98
C LEU A 314 1.57 6.84 -9.54
N ASP A 315 2.80 7.35 -9.61
CA ASP A 315 3.90 6.67 -10.30
C ASP A 315 4.52 5.48 -9.56
N ASN A 316 4.22 5.35 -8.27
CA ASN A 316 4.66 4.24 -7.42
C ASN A 316 3.61 3.13 -7.32
N THR A 317 2.51 3.22 -8.07
CA THR A 317 1.47 2.18 -8.15
C THR A 317 1.06 1.93 -9.60
N ASN A 318 0.62 0.72 -9.90
CA ASN A 318 0.13 0.33 -11.21
C ASN A 318 -1.20 -0.43 -11.07
N SER A 319 -1.86 -0.70 -12.19
CA SER A 319 -3.15 -1.37 -12.21
C SER A 319 -3.16 -2.79 -11.64
N LEU A 320 -1.99 -3.43 -11.53
CA LEU A 320 -1.81 -4.77 -10.98
C LEU A 320 -1.36 -4.76 -9.51
N THR A 321 -1.22 -3.59 -8.89
CA THR A 321 -0.94 -3.47 -7.46
C THR A 321 -2.07 -4.09 -6.63
N LEU A 322 -1.75 -5.04 -5.75
CA LEU A 322 -2.70 -5.74 -4.88
C LEU A 322 -2.92 -4.97 -3.57
N ASN A 323 -3.18 -3.68 -3.69
CA ASN A 323 -3.46 -2.81 -2.56
C ASN A 323 -4.26 -1.58 -3.00
N ALA A 324 -5.11 -1.06 -2.13
CA ALA A 324 -5.69 0.27 -2.29
C ALA A 324 -4.78 1.29 -1.58
N ILE A 325 -4.79 2.55 -2.04
CA ILE A 325 -3.81 3.55 -1.59
C ILE A 325 -4.45 4.92 -1.47
N HIS A 326 -4.29 5.55 -0.31
CA HIS A 326 -4.40 7.00 -0.14
C HIS A 326 -3.02 7.66 -0.30
N ASN A 327 -2.93 8.64 -1.19
CA ASN A 327 -1.76 9.53 -1.28
C ASN A 327 -2.11 10.90 -0.68
N TYR A 328 -1.48 11.22 0.45
CA TYR A 328 -1.75 12.43 1.22
C TYR A 328 -1.37 13.70 0.45
N GLU A 329 -0.24 13.67 -0.27
CA GLU A 329 0.36 14.83 -0.94
C GLU A 329 -0.45 15.33 -2.14
N ARG A 330 -1.23 14.44 -2.75
CA ARG A 330 -2.10 14.77 -3.88
C ARG A 330 -3.58 14.73 -3.50
N ASN A 331 -3.89 14.23 -2.30
CA ASN A 331 -5.22 13.92 -1.81
C ASN A 331 -5.97 13.04 -2.83
N VAL A 332 -5.38 11.87 -3.12
CA VAL A 332 -5.80 10.93 -4.17
C VAL A 332 -6.05 9.57 -3.55
N VAL A 333 -7.14 8.90 -3.93
CA VAL A 333 -7.40 7.49 -3.64
C VAL A 333 -7.25 6.69 -4.92
N VAL A 334 -6.46 5.61 -4.87
CA VAL A 334 -6.25 4.67 -5.98
C VAL A 334 -6.81 3.30 -5.60
N TYR A 335 -7.70 2.76 -6.43
CA TYR A 335 -8.24 1.40 -6.33
C TYR A 335 -7.87 0.60 -7.59
N PRO A 336 -6.74 -0.13 -7.61
CA PRO A 336 -6.23 -0.79 -8.81
C PRO A 336 -7.10 -1.93 -9.33
N MET A 337 -6.94 -2.26 -10.62
CA MET A 337 -7.67 -3.34 -11.30
C MET A 337 -7.43 -4.72 -10.67
N ALA A 338 -6.25 -4.94 -10.08
CA ALA A 338 -5.95 -6.16 -9.33
C ALA A 338 -6.90 -6.41 -8.14
N LEU A 339 -7.53 -5.36 -7.61
CA LEU A 339 -8.57 -5.47 -6.60
C LEU A 339 -9.99 -5.55 -7.20
N VAL A 340 -10.18 -5.15 -8.46
CA VAL A 340 -11.43 -5.35 -9.22
C VAL A 340 -11.55 -6.80 -9.69
N THR A 341 -11.72 -7.69 -8.72
CA THR A 341 -11.75 -9.13 -8.93
C THR A 341 -12.98 -9.71 -8.26
N ARG A 342 -13.29 -10.97 -8.61
CA ARG A 342 -14.47 -11.67 -8.11
C ARG A 342 -14.66 -11.53 -6.60
N ASN A 343 -13.60 -11.48 -5.80
CA ASN A 343 -13.74 -11.48 -4.35
C ASN A 343 -14.03 -10.10 -3.74
N PHE A 344 -13.68 -9.00 -4.43
CA PHE A 344 -13.79 -7.65 -3.86
C PHE A 344 -14.71 -6.72 -4.66
N ALA A 345 -14.74 -6.86 -5.99
CA ALA A 345 -15.60 -6.06 -6.87
C ALA A 345 -15.94 -6.84 -8.15
N ASP A 346 -17.21 -7.16 -8.34
CA ASP A 346 -17.71 -7.86 -9.53
C ASP A 346 -19.17 -7.45 -9.80
N HIS A 347 -19.41 -6.82 -10.96
CA HIS A 347 -20.74 -6.39 -11.36
C HIS A 347 -21.70 -7.58 -11.56
N SER A 348 -21.20 -8.79 -11.80
CA SER A 348 -22.03 -9.99 -11.92
C SER A 348 -22.48 -10.57 -10.58
N LYS A 349 -21.98 -10.04 -9.45
CA LYS A 349 -22.32 -10.50 -8.10
C LYS A 349 -23.41 -9.64 -7.44
N PRO A 350 -24.12 -10.18 -6.43
CA PRO A 350 -25.01 -9.38 -5.59
C PRO A 350 -24.25 -8.21 -4.97
N GLY A 351 -24.85 -7.02 -4.94
CA GLY A 351 -24.11 -5.82 -4.57
C GLY A 351 -23.62 -5.80 -3.12
N PHE A 352 -24.22 -6.56 -2.19
CA PHE A 352 -23.67 -6.73 -0.83
C PHE A 352 -22.17 -7.12 -0.85
N SER A 353 -21.75 -7.93 -1.82
CA SER A 353 -20.36 -8.36 -1.97
C SER A 353 -19.46 -7.20 -2.40
N ASN A 354 -19.95 -6.31 -3.26
CA ASN A 354 -19.22 -5.13 -3.73
C ASN A 354 -19.12 -4.05 -2.64
N TYR A 355 -20.17 -3.90 -1.82
CA TYR A 355 -20.11 -2.99 -0.68
C TYR A 355 -19.18 -3.51 0.42
N ALA A 356 -19.25 -4.81 0.73
CA ALA A 356 -18.40 -5.44 1.74
C ALA A 356 -16.92 -5.51 1.33
N GLY A 357 -16.62 -5.56 0.03
CA GLY A 357 -15.26 -5.54 -0.54
C GLY A 357 -14.83 -4.13 -0.95
N ALA A 358 -15.16 -3.74 -2.18
CA ALA A 358 -14.70 -2.48 -2.78
C ALA A 358 -15.11 -1.23 -1.99
N ALA A 359 -16.38 -1.10 -1.57
CA ALA A 359 -16.80 0.10 -0.85
C ALA A 359 -16.12 0.21 0.51
N PHE A 360 -15.88 -0.92 1.19
CA PHE A 360 -15.07 -0.97 2.41
C PHE A 360 -13.65 -0.44 2.17
N PHE A 361 -12.91 -0.99 1.20
CA PHE A 361 -11.55 -0.54 0.91
C PHE A 361 -11.50 0.92 0.45
N ILE A 362 -12.45 1.37 -0.37
CA ILE A 362 -12.54 2.78 -0.76
C ILE A 362 -12.82 3.67 0.47
N GLY A 363 -13.72 3.26 1.36
CA GLY A 363 -13.99 3.96 2.61
C GLY A 363 -12.77 4.02 3.52
N HIS A 364 -12.02 2.92 3.61
CA HIS A 364 -10.76 2.82 4.35
C HIS A 364 -9.72 3.82 3.82
N GLU A 365 -9.49 3.86 2.50
CA GLU A 365 -8.55 4.83 1.89
C GLU A 365 -9.03 6.28 2.02
N ILE A 366 -10.34 6.52 2.03
CA ILE A 366 -10.89 7.85 2.32
C ILE A 366 -10.63 8.23 3.78
N ALA A 367 -10.73 7.28 4.71
CA ALA A 367 -10.47 7.53 6.13
C ALA A 367 -9.03 7.97 6.39
N HIS A 368 -8.05 7.46 5.62
CA HIS A 368 -6.67 7.93 5.69
C HIS A 368 -6.54 9.44 5.46
N ALA A 369 -7.41 10.06 4.66
CA ALA A 369 -7.42 11.50 4.50
C ALA A 369 -7.58 12.27 5.84
N PHE A 370 -8.09 11.63 6.88
CA PHE A 370 -8.36 12.23 8.20
C PHE A 370 -7.62 11.57 9.34
N ASP A 371 -6.72 10.62 9.04
CA ASP A 371 -6.00 9.89 10.06
C ASP A 371 -4.95 10.77 10.80
N VAL A 372 -4.16 10.14 11.68
CA VAL A 372 -3.10 10.80 12.47
C VAL A 372 -2.13 11.61 11.59
N GLN A 373 -1.87 11.14 10.37
CA GLN A 373 -1.04 11.80 9.36
C GLN A 373 -1.88 12.69 8.44
N GLY A 374 -2.96 12.15 7.87
CA GLY A 374 -3.79 12.82 6.88
C GLY A 374 -4.40 14.14 7.36
N ARG A 375 -4.66 14.29 8.67
CA ARG A 375 -5.13 15.55 9.26
C ARG A 375 -4.22 16.75 9.01
N TRP A 376 -2.93 16.53 8.77
CA TRP A 376 -1.95 17.57 8.49
C TRP A 376 -1.93 18.00 7.03
N TYR A 377 -2.64 17.29 6.15
CA TYR A 377 -2.69 17.55 4.72
C TYR A 377 -4.02 18.18 4.33
N GLY A 378 -3.95 19.33 3.68
CA GLY A 378 -5.10 20.11 3.27
C GLY A 378 -5.81 19.53 2.05
N THR A 379 -6.77 20.28 1.53
CA THR A 379 -7.59 19.84 0.39
C THR A 379 -6.77 19.58 -0.88
N THR A 380 -5.64 20.26 -1.05
CA THR A 380 -4.72 20.09 -2.18
C THR A 380 -3.58 19.12 -1.89
N GLY A 381 -3.48 18.61 -0.66
CA GLY A 381 -2.37 17.77 -0.20
C GLY A 381 -1.12 18.54 0.23
N SER A 382 -1.22 19.86 0.45
CA SER A 382 -0.16 20.61 1.13
C SER A 382 -0.25 20.41 2.64
N LEU A 383 0.90 20.38 3.31
CA LEU A 383 1.04 20.31 4.75
C LEU A 383 0.62 21.63 5.41
N GLY A 384 -0.10 21.53 6.51
CA GLY A 384 -0.57 22.68 7.26
C GLY A 384 -1.34 22.31 8.52
N LYS A 385 -1.65 23.33 9.32
CA LYS A 385 -2.50 23.19 10.51
C LYS A 385 -3.95 23.46 10.11
N TYR A 386 -4.69 22.40 9.80
CA TYR A 386 -6.08 22.50 9.33
C TYR A 386 -7.12 22.24 10.43
N TRP A 387 -6.71 21.63 11.55
CA TRP A 387 -7.58 21.25 12.66
C TRP A 387 -7.39 22.21 13.84
N THR A 388 -8.47 22.51 14.57
CA THR A 388 -8.35 23.24 15.85
C THR A 388 -7.68 22.37 16.90
N GLN A 389 -7.14 23.01 17.94
CA GLN A 389 -6.64 22.28 19.12
C GLN A 389 -7.73 21.41 19.76
N GLU A 390 -8.97 21.90 19.83
CA GLU A 390 -10.09 21.13 20.36
C GLU A 390 -10.40 19.88 19.52
N SER A 391 -10.46 20.03 18.18
CA SER A 391 -10.70 18.88 17.27
C SER A 391 -9.55 17.88 17.35
N THR A 392 -8.32 18.37 17.43
CA THR A 392 -7.12 17.56 17.62
C THR A 392 -7.20 16.77 18.92
N LYS A 393 -7.60 17.41 20.03
CA LYS A 393 -7.77 16.77 21.33
C LYS A 393 -8.82 15.66 21.28
N LYS A 394 -10.03 15.96 20.78
CA LYS A 394 -11.12 14.97 20.67
C LYS A 394 -10.73 13.77 19.79
N TYR A 395 -10.01 14.02 18.70
CA TYR A 395 -9.50 12.95 17.85
C TYR A 395 -8.45 12.10 18.54
N THR A 396 -7.52 12.72 19.27
CA THR A 396 -6.54 11.98 20.08
C THR A 396 -7.23 11.14 21.14
N GLU A 397 -8.23 11.67 21.85
CA GLU A 397 -9.04 10.92 22.83
C GLU A 397 -9.75 9.73 22.19
N SER A 398 -10.31 9.91 21.00
CA SER A 398 -10.91 8.83 20.21
C SER A 398 -9.87 7.76 19.84
N GLY A 399 -8.68 8.19 19.42
CA GLY A 399 -7.56 7.30 19.12
C GLY A 399 -7.11 6.48 20.33
N GLU A 400 -7.06 7.07 21.52
CA GLU A 400 -6.75 6.35 22.76
C GLU A 400 -7.76 5.25 23.08
N CYS A 401 -9.04 5.45 22.76
CA CYS A 401 -10.05 4.39 22.86
C CYS A 401 -9.66 3.17 22.01
N PHE A 402 -9.30 3.39 20.74
CA PHE A 402 -8.86 2.31 19.85
C PHE A 402 -7.57 1.65 20.33
N VAL A 403 -6.62 2.41 20.86
CA VAL A 403 -5.37 1.86 21.44
C VAL A 403 -5.69 0.90 22.59
N GLN A 404 -6.56 1.31 23.51
CA GLN A 404 -7.02 0.49 24.63
C GLN A 404 -7.75 -0.75 24.12
N GLN A 405 -8.76 -0.56 23.26
CA GLN A 405 -9.56 -1.65 22.69
C GLN A 405 -8.72 -2.75 22.05
N TYR A 406 -7.81 -2.37 21.14
CA TYR A 406 -6.98 -3.35 20.43
C TYR A 406 -5.90 -3.95 21.33
N GLY A 407 -5.39 -3.20 22.32
CA GLY A 407 -4.45 -3.75 23.29
C GLY A 407 -5.10 -4.78 24.21
N GLU A 408 -6.33 -4.55 24.67
CA GLU A 408 -7.11 -5.54 25.43
C GLU A 408 -7.39 -6.80 24.61
N MET A 409 -7.73 -6.64 23.33
CA MET A 409 -8.00 -7.78 22.44
C MET A 409 -6.76 -8.65 22.17
N LYS A 410 -5.55 -8.11 22.39
CA LYS A 410 -4.26 -8.81 22.30
C LYS A 410 -3.79 -9.40 23.64
N GLY A 411 -4.50 -9.15 24.74
CA GLY A 411 -4.16 -9.68 26.06
C GLY A 411 -3.99 -8.63 27.16
N GLY A 412 -3.96 -7.34 26.82
CA GLY A 412 -3.97 -6.22 27.77
C GLY A 412 -2.64 -5.94 28.48
N GLN A 413 -1.53 -6.52 28.03
CA GLN A 413 -0.21 -6.19 28.58
C GLN A 413 0.28 -4.84 28.05
N GLU A 414 1.25 -4.22 28.74
CA GLU A 414 1.82 -2.93 28.33
C GLU A 414 2.40 -2.99 26.90
N ALA A 415 3.02 -4.12 26.54
CA ALA A 415 3.52 -4.37 25.19
C ALA A 415 2.39 -4.41 24.14
N ASP A 416 1.22 -4.94 24.48
CA ASP A 416 0.06 -5.04 23.59
C ASP A 416 -0.56 -3.66 23.32
N ILE A 417 -0.63 -2.82 24.35
CA ILE A 417 -1.08 -1.43 24.27
C ILE A 417 -0.09 -0.62 23.42
N ALA A 418 1.22 -0.77 23.69
CA ALA A 418 2.26 -0.10 22.91
C ALA A 418 2.24 -0.53 21.43
N ASN A 419 2.06 -1.83 21.16
CA ASN A 419 1.92 -2.34 19.79
C ASN A 419 0.64 -1.81 19.10
N SER A 420 -0.46 -1.66 19.84
CA SER A 420 -1.72 -1.14 19.29
C SER A 420 -1.67 0.35 18.94
N ARG A 421 -0.77 1.13 19.56
CA ARG A 421 -0.46 2.50 19.10
C ARG A 421 0.15 2.52 17.70
N GLN A 422 0.96 1.50 17.35
CA GLN A 422 1.60 1.42 16.03
C GLN A 422 0.59 1.10 14.92
N THR A 423 -0.52 0.42 15.24
CA THR A 423 -1.57 0.05 14.29
C THR A 423 -2.76 1.01 14.32
N LEU A 424 -2.69 2.10 15.10
CA LEU A 424 -3.83 2.98 15.35
C LEU A 424 -4.45 3.55 14.07
N THR A 425 -3.62 4.04 13.15
CA THR A 425 -4.06 4.61 11.88
C THR A 425 -4.90 3.63 11.07
N GLU A 426 -4.42 2.40 10.88
CA GLU A 426 -5.13 1.33 10.17
C GLU A 426 -6.41 0.92 10.88
N ASN A 427 -6.35 0.77 12.20
CA ASN A 427 -7.49 0.36 13.02
C ASN A 427 -8.64 1.38 12.94
N MET A 428 -8.34 2.68 12.95
CA MET A 428 -9.33 3.74 12.78
C MET A 428 -9.88 3.75 11.34
N ALA A 429 -9.02 3.57 10.34
CA ALA A 429 -9.43 3.51 8.94
C ALA A 429 -10.34 2.31 8.64
N ASP A 430 -10.08 1.13 9.21
CA ASP A 430 -10.96 -0.05 9.10
C ASP A 430 -12.34 0.21 9.69
N ASN A 431 -12.40 0.84 10.86
CA ASN A 431 -13.66 1.16 11.52
C ASN A 431 -14.50 2.13 10.68
N LEU A 432 -13.89 3.22 10.22
CA LEU A 432 -14.55 4.23 9.40
C LEU A 432 -14.95 3.70 8.03
N GLY A 433 -14.06 2.93 7.39
CA GLY A 433 -14.32 2.30 6.10
C GLY A 433 -15.49 1.33 6.16
N LEU A 434 -15.55 0.51 7.21
CA LEU A 434 -16.65 -0.44 7.42
C LEU A 434 -17.98 0.29 7.68
N GLN A 435 -17.96 1.31 8.53
CA GLN A 435 -19.14 2.12 8.81
C GLN A 435 -19.67 2.80 7.55
N ALA A 436 -18.79 3.45 6.78
CA ALA A 436 -19.15 4.13 5.55
C ALA A 436 -19.71 3.15 4.49
N ALA A 437 -19.08 1.98 4.35
CA ALA A 437 -19.54 0.94 3.44
C ALA A 437 -20.92 0.40 3.82
N TRP A 438 -21.16 0.14 5.11
CA TRP A 438 -22.47 -0.28 5.61
C TRP A 438 -23.54 0.79 5.36
N MET A 439 -23.28 2.04 5.71
CA MET A 439 -24.22 3.15 5.47
C MET A 439 -24.53 3.34 3.99
N ALA A 440 -23.53 3.18 3.11
CA ALA A 440 -23.72 3.23 1.67
C ALA A 440 -24.58 2.04 1.18
N PHE A 441 -24.36 0.87 1.74
CA PHE A 441 -25.13 -0.32 1.44
C PHE A 441 -26.59 -0.20 1.89
N GLU A 442 -26.85 0.32 3.09
CA GLU A 442 -28.21 0.57 3.58
C GLU A 442 -29.01 1.51 2.65
N ARG A 443 -28.32 2.52 2.09
CA ARG A 443 -28.93 3.50 1.18
C ARG A 443 -29.11 3.00 -0.26
N SER A 444 -28.50 1.88 -0.62
CA SER A 444 -28.54 1.31 -1.98
C SER A 444 -29.91 0.73 -2.38
N ASN A 445 -30.82 0.54 -1.42
CA ASN A 445 -32.07 -0.22 -1.55
C ASN A 445 -31.89 -1.72 -1.84
N GLU A 446 -30.68 -2.25 -1.77
CA GLU A 446 -30.38 -3.67 -2.02
C GLU A 446 -30.63 -4.58 -0.80
N LEU A 447 -30.94 -4.03 0.36
CA LEU A 447 -31.27 -4.77 1.60
C LEU A 447 -32.63 -5.48 1.58
N LYS A 448 -33.30 -5.59 0.43
CA LYS A 448 -34.68 -6.10 0.37
C LYS A 448 -34.73 -7.63 0.45
N GLY A 449 -35.20 -8.11 1.61
CA GLY A 449 -36.24 -9.13 1.75
C GLY A 449 -35.95 -10.59 1.38
N GLU A 450 -34.79 -10.94 0.87
CA GLU A 450 -34.49 -12.33 0.50
C GLU A 450 -33.27 -12.89 1.24
N LEU A 451 -33.32 -14.19 1.53
CA LEU A 451 -32.12 -14.94 1.88
C LEU A 451 -31.24 -15.01 0.63
N VAL A 452 -29.93 -14.91 0.80
CA VAL A 452 -29.01 -15.10 -0.32
C VAL A 452 -29.14 -16.55 -0.82
N PRO A 453 -29.50 -16.79 -2.10
CA PRO A 453 -29.70 -18.12 -2.63
C PRO A 453 -28.47 -19.01 -2.40
N GLY A 454 -28.70 -20.20 -1.84
CA GLY A 454 -27.64 -21.18 -1.56
C GLY A 454 -26.79 -20.90 -0.31
N LEU A 455 -26.94 -19.76 0.37
CA LEU A 455 -26.25 -19.46 1.63
C LEU A 455 -27.16 -19.54 2.85
N GLY A 456 -28.48 -19.32 2.69
CA GLY A 456 -29.44 -19.39 3.80
C GLY A 456 -29.31 -18.29 4.85
N VAL A 457 -28.54 -17.23 4.56
CA VAL A 457 -28.37 -16.04 5.40
C VAL A 457 -29.07 -14.84 4.76
N SER A 458 -29.45 -13.85 5.57
CA SER A 458 -29.99 -12.60 5.03
C SER A 458 -28.92 -11.82 4.25
N VAL A 459 -29.35 -10.89 3.39
CA VAL A 459 -28.46 -9.97 2.69
C VAL A 459 -27.58 -9.16 3.65
N SER A 460 -28.11 -8.72 4.80
CA SER A 460 -27.34 -8.02 5.84
C SER A 460 -26.26 -8.91 6.45
N GLN A 461 -26.59 -10.15 6.80
CA GLN A 461 -25.61 -11.12 7.29
C GLN A 461 -24.53 -11.40 6.25
N ALA A 462 -24.92 -11.51 4.97
CA ALA A 462 -23.99 -11.75 3.87
C ALA A 462 -22.99 -10.60 3.66
N PHE A 463 -23.40 -9.34 3.90
CA PHE A 463 -22.48 -8.20 3.90
C PHE A 463 -21.37 -8.39 4.95
N TRP A 464 -21.72 -8.64 6.21
CA TRP A 464 -20.73 -8.78 7.29
C TRP A 464 -19.82 -10.00 7.06
N ILE A 465 -20.37 -11.11 6.59
CA ILE A 465 -19.60 -12.31 6.21
C ILE A 465 -18.62 -11.96 5.09
N GLY A 466 -19.08 -11.25 4.05
CA GLY A 466 -18.23 -10.81 2.93
C GLY A 466 -17.08 -9.94 3.40
N TYR A 467 -17.35 -9.00 4.31
CA TYR A 467 -16.33 -8.12 4.91
C TYR A 467 -15.27 -8.94 5.64
N ALA A 468 -15.69 -9.86 6.51
CA ALA A 468 -14.77 -10.73 7.25
C ALA A 468 -13.95 -11.62 6.30
N GLN A 469 -14.53 -12.05 5.18
CA GLN A 469 -13.86 -12.92 4.22
C GLN A 469 -12.73 -12.24 3.42
N ASN A 470 -12.71 -10.90 3.35
CA ASN A 470 -11.58 -10.16 2.81
C ASN A 470 -10.28 -10.42 3.58
N TRP A 471 -10.40 -10.77 4.87
CA TRP A 471 -9.31 -10.89 5.82
C TRP A 471 -8.98 -12.34 6.20
N CYS A 472 -9.62 -13.34 5.56
CA CYS A 472 -9.27 -14.73 5.84
C CYS A 472 -7.79 -14.99 5.54
N SER A 473 -7.08 -15.50 6.54
CA SER A 473 -5.65 -15.78 6.46
C SER A 473 -5.29 -17.08 7.17
N VAL A 474 -4.23 -17.73 6.66
CA VAL A 474 -3.51 -18.83 7.30
C VAL A 474 -2.02 -18.52 7.27
N LEU A 475 -1.35 -18.77 8.37
CA LEU A 475 0.10 -18.81 8.48
C LEU A 475 0.59 -20.14 9.04
N ASP A 476 1.84 -20.44 8.71
CA ASP A 476 2.68 -21.38 9.42
C ASP A 476 2.66 -21.10 10.94
N PRO A 477 2.37 -22.09 11.80
CA PRO A 477 2.44 -21.98 13.26
C PRO A 477 3.76 -21.40 13.80
N ALA A 478 4.87 -21.48 13.04
CA ALA A 478 6.14 -20.86 13.41
C ALA A 478 6.14 -19.32 13.36
N THR A 479 5.15 -18.69 12.73
CA THR A 479 5.00 -17.24 12.62
C THR A 479 3.81 -16.76 13.46
N LEU A 480 4.09 -16.24 14.64
CA LEU A 480 3.08 -16.04 15.70
C LEU A 480 2.06 -14.89 15.45
N ASN A 481 2.31 -13.92 14.57
CA ASN A 481 1.61 -12.63 14.70
C ASN A 481 0.63 -12.23 13.58
N ALA A 482 0.67 -12.81 12.37
CA ALA A 482 -0.19 -12.29 11.29
C ALA A 482 -1.62 -12.88 11.27
N HIS A 483 -1.85 -14.03 11.90
CA HIS A 483 -3.21 -14.57 12.12
C HIS A 483 -4.00 -13.66 13.05
N GLU A 484 -3.32 -13.20 14.10
CA GLU A 484 -3.88 -12.27 15.07
C GLU A 484 -4.15 -10.91 14.42
N LYS A 485 -3.25 -10.42 13.57
CA LYS A 485 -3.46 -9.16 12.84
C LYS A 485 -4.76 -9.16 12.03
N GLU A 486 -4.94 -10.12 11.11
CA GLU A 486 -6.13 -10.12 10.24
C GLU A 486 -7.42 -10.46 11.00
N ARG A 487 -7.33 -11.32 12.03
CA ARG A 487 -8.45 -11.56 12.94
C ARG A 487 -8.88 -10.29 13.68
N LEU A 488 -7.93 -9.47 14.14
CA LEU A 488 -8.23 -8.20 14.80
C LEU A 488 -8.80 -7.15 13.84
N ARG A 489 -8.36 -7.14 12.57
CA ARG A 489 -8.98 -6.29 11.53
C ARG A 489 -10.44 -6.64 11.26
N VAL A 490 -10.88 -7.86 11.59
CA VAL A 490 -12.31 -8.24 11.55
C VAL A 490 -13.01 -7.90 12.86
N LEU A 491 -12.49 -8.38 13.99
CA LEU A 491 -13.20 -8.33 15.26
C LEU A 491 -13.21 -6.93 15.88
N GLY A 492 -12.17 -6.13 15.67
CA GLY A 492 -12.06 -4.77 16.20
C GLY A 492 -13.16 -3.88 15.63
N PRO A 493 -13.27 -3.74 14.31
CA PRO A 493 -14.33 -2.96 13.68
C PRO A 493 -15.74 -3.47 14.03
N LEU A 494 -15.98 -4.78 13.99
CA LEU A 494 -17.31 -5.33 14.28
C LEU A 494 -17.76 -5.09 15.72
N ARG A 495 -16.83 -5.02 16.69
CA ARG A 495 -17.14 -4.65 18.08
C ARG A 495 -17.71 -3.23 18.20
N ASN A 496 -17.39 -2.34 17.27
CA ASN A 496 -17.86 -0.95 17.22
C ASN A 496 -19.05 -0.75 16.25
N GLN A 497 -19.68 -1.84 15.78
CA GLN A 497 -20.78 -1.79 14.81
C GLN A 497 -22.07 -2.39 15.40
N PRO A 498 -22.96 -1.58 15.98
CA PRO A 498 -24.25 -2.05 16.48
C PRO A 498 -25.11 -2.74 15.40
N ASP A 499 -24.97 -2.35 14.14
CA ASP A 499 -25.65 -2.96 13.00
C ASP A 499 -25.24 -4.41 12.72
N PHE A 500 -23.97 -4.75 13.01
CA PHE A 500 -23.50 -6.12 12.98
C PHE A 500 -24.20 -6.95 14.06
N ALA A 501 -24.20 -6.46 15.30
CA ALA A 501 -24.85 -7.14 16.42
C ALA A 501 -26.34 -7.36 16.15
N ARG A 502 -27.05 -6.36 15.60
CA ARG A 502 -28.44 -6.49 15.16
C ARG A 502 -28.64 -7.56 14.09
N SER A 503 -27.73 -7.64 13.12
CA SER A 503 -27.83 -8.58 11.99
C SER A 503 -27.70 -10.05 12.41
N PHE A 504 -26.98 -10.32 13.49
CA PHE A 504 -26.76 -11.69 14.02
C PHE A 504 -27.50 -11.96 15.33
N GLY A 505 -28.22 -10.98 15.88
CA GLY A 505 -28.89 -11.12 17.17
C GLY A 505 -27.92 -11.24 18.35
N CYS A 506 -26.71 -10.69 18.21
CA CYS A 506 -25.72 -10.69 19.28
C CYS A 506 -26.12 -9.71 20.39
N PRO A 507 -25.74 -9.97 21.65
CA PRO A 507 -25.89 -8.98 22.71
C PRO A 507 -25.18 -7.69 22.33
N ILE A 508 -25.92 -6.59 22.25
CA ILE A 508 -25.32 -5.25 22.14
C ILE A 508 -24.70 -4.98 23.51
N ARG A 509 -23.37 -4.87 23.55
CA ARG A 509 -22.71 -4.52 24.80
C ARG A 509 -22.92 -3.02 25.00
N GLU A 510 -23.74 -2.65 25.99
CA GLU A 510 -23.88 -1.25 26.41
C GLU A 510 -22.65 -0.74 27.19
N ASP A 511 -21.48 -1.38 27.05
CA ASP A 511 -20.27 -1.03 27.78
C ASP A 511 -19.52 0.14 27.13
N ALA A 512 -18.80 0.91 27.95
CA ALA A 512 -18.08 2.14 27.59
C ALA A 512 -16.88 1.95 26.63
N ASN A 513 -16.85 0.86 25.86
CA ASN A 513 -15.73 0.40 25.04
C ASN A 513 -16.05 0.37 23.53
N GLU A 514 -17.19 0.93 23.10
CA GLU A 514 -17.42 1.26 21.68
C GLU A 514 -16.59 2.50 21.32
N CYS A 515 -15.66 2.33 20.38
CA CYS A 515 -14.79 3.41 19.91
C CYS A 515 -15.30 3.97 18.58
N HIS A 516 -15.45 5.29 18.53
CA HIS A 516 -15.85 6.03 17.33
C HIS A 516 -14.89 7.19 17.08
N VAL A 517 -14.75 7.60 15.82
CA VAL A 517 -13.87 8.72 15.42
C VAL A 517 -14.66 10.01 15.16
N PHE A 518 -15.81 9.91 14.49
CA PHE A 518 -16.64 11.04 14.05
C PHE A 518 -18.08 10.95 14.57
#